data_AF-A0A238YPZ4-F1
#
_entry.id   AF-A0A238YPZ4-F1
#
_cell.length_a   1.000
_cell.length_b   1.000
_cell.length_c   1.000
_cell.angle_alpha   90.00
_cell.angle_beta   90.00
_cell.angle_gamma   90.00
#
_symmetry.space_group_name_H-M   'P 1'
#
loop_
_entity.id
_entity.type
_entity.pdbx_description
1 polymer ?
#
loop_
_entity_poly.entity_id
_entity_poly.type
_entity_poly.pdbx_seq_one_letter_code
_entity_poly.pdbx_strand_id
1 'polypeptide(L)'
;MTTTRRILALIGLTLTVIVGPAVPASATFTDSAAVAVGISTGTVAAPGWVSAEVTYCHPVHYVDATVSWPASETTAGVIGYRVTAHFNDGTSAVIAETDSAGRSYSARMDRDSLQFQPRVTVTTLTSHGWTKESVPSAVMSC
;
A
#
# COMPACT_ATOMS: atom_id res chain seq x y z
N MET A 1 -42.85 -20.13 74.79
CA MET A 1 -42.99 -20.36 73.34
C MET A 1 -42.12 -19.37 72.53
N THR A 2 -40.79 -19.44 72.62
CA THR A 2 -39.94 -18.41 71.98
C THR A 2 -38.62 -18.95 71.42
N THR A 3 -38.09 -20.06 71.92
CA THR A 3 -36.80 -20.62 71.49
C THR A 3 -36.91 -21.42 70.18
N THR A 4 -37.93 -22.27 70.03
CA THR A 4 -38.08 -23.13 68.84
C THR A 4 -38.34 -22.32 67.56
N ARG A 5 -39.14 -21.24 67.65
CA ARG A 5 -39.41 -20.34 66.51
C ARG A 5 -38.16 -19.59 66.06
N ARG A 6 -37.28 -19.19 66.99
CA ARG A 6 -36.03 -18.49 66.67
C ARG A 6 -35.02 -19.41 65.99
N ILE A 7 -34.95 -20.67 66.41
CA ILE A 7 -34.05 -21.66 65.79
C ILE A 7 -34.49 -21.96 64.36
N LEU A 8 -35.79 -22.15 64.11
CA LEU A 8 -36.32 -22.36 62.76
C LEU A 8 -36.06 -21.16 61.83
N ALA A 9 -36.20 -19.93 62.33
CA ALA A 9 -35.90 -18.73 61.55
C ALA A 9 -34.40 -18.60 61.23
N LEU A 10 -33.52 -18.94 62.18
CA LEU A 10 -32.06 -18.95 61.96
C LEU A 10 -31.64 -19.99 60.94
N ILE A 11 -32.19 -21.22 61.01
CA ILE A 11 -31.89 -22.28 60.04
C ILE A 11 -32.39 -21.89 58.65
N GLY A 12 -33.59 -21.32 58.55
CA GLY A 12 -34.12 -20.85 57.27
C GLY A 12 -33.23 -19.78 56.63
N LEU A 13 -32.79 -18.80 57.42
CA LEU A 13 -31.94 -17.70 56.96
C LEU A 13 -30.53 -18.16 56.55
N THR A 14 -29.92 -19.06 57.31
CA THR A 14 -28.58 -19.58 56.97
C THR A 14 -28.63 -20.39 55.67
N LEU A 15 -29.72 -21.14 55.45
CA LEU A 15 -29.88 -21.92 54.23
C LEU A 15 -30.05 -21.02 52.98
N THR A 16 -30.81 -19.92 53.08
CA THR A 16 -30.94 -18.95 51.98
C THR A 16 -29.63 -18.19 51.69
N VAL A 17 -28.86 -17.83 52.72
CA VAL A 17 -27.58 -17.12 52.53
C VAL A 17 -26.52 -18.01 51.90
N ILE A 18 -26.51 -19.32 52.19
CA ILE A 18 -25.54 -20.26 51.60
C ILE A 18 -25.89 -20.60 50.15
N VAL A 19 -27.18 -20.75 49.83
CA VAL A 19 -27.63 -21.15 48.49
C VAL A 19 -27.79 -19.95 47.54
N GLY A 20 -28.12 -18.77 48.05
CA GLY A 20 -28.31 -17.54 47.28
C GLY A 20 -27.16 -17.15 46.33
N PRO A 21 -25.87 -17.23 46.72
CA PRO A 21 -24.76 -16.86 45.84
C PRO A 21 -24.36 -17.96 44.84
N ALA A 22 -24.98 -19.14 44.88
CA ALA A 22 -24.68 -20.24 43.96
C ALA A 22 -25.35 -20.10 42.59
N VAL A 23 -26.15 -19.05 42.37
CA VAL A 23 -26.67 -18.73 41.04
C VAL A 23 -25.59 -17.91 40.32
N PRO A 24 -24.82 -18.49 39.39
CA PRO A 24 -23.90 -17.71 38.59
C PRO A 24 -24.70 -16.64 37.88
N ALA A 25 -24.33 -15.37 38.05
CA ALA A 25 -24.86 -14.28 37.25
C ALA A 25 -24.54 -14.60 35.79
N SER A 26 -25.50 -15.22 35.12
CA SER A 26 -25.36 -15.69 33.76
C SER A 26 -25.59 -14.46 32.90
N ALA A 27 -24.55 -13.65 32.72
CA ALA A 27 -24.57 -12.56 31.75
C ALA A 27 -24.52 -13.21 30.37
N THR A 28 -25.68 -13.63 29.87
CA THR A 28 -25.82 -14.12 28.50
C THR A 28 -25.66 -12.91 27.58
N PHE A 29 -24.45 -12.65 27.10
CA PHE A 29 -24.20 -11.71 26.02
C PHE A 29 -24.87 -12.27 24.76
N THR A 30 -26.18 -12.02 24.63
CA THR A 30 -27.02 -12.46 23.51
C THR A 30 -27.11 -11.41 22.41
N ASP A 31 -26.70 -10.18 22.72
CA ASP A 31 -26.71 -9.09 21.76
C ASP A 31 -25.35 -9.02 21.05
N SER A 32 -25.36 -9.42 19.77
CA SER A 32 -24.24 -9.22 18.86
C SER A 32 -24.79 -8.57 17.61
N ALA A 33 -24.44 -7.30 17.42
CA ALA A 33 -24.78 -6.56 16.22
C ALA A 33 -23.65 -6.73 15.20
N ALA A 34 -23.93 -7.39 14.09
CA ALA A 34 -23.02 -7.43 12.96
C ALA A 34 -22.95 -6.03 12.33
N VAL A 35 -21.88 -5.29 12.61
CA VAL A 35 -21.60 -4.05 11.90
C VAL A 35 -20.96 -4.42 10.56
N ALA A 36 -21.67 -4.15 9.47
CA ALA A 36 -21.12 -4.29 8.13
C ALA A 36 -20.03 -3.23 7.92
N VAL A 37 -18.79 -3.56 8.29
CA VAL A 37 -17.62 -2.76 7.95
C VAL A 37 -17.15 -3.21 6.57
N GLY A 38 -17.41 -2.38 5.55
CA GLY A 38 -16.81 -2.57 4.24
C GLY A 38 -15.32 -2.25 4.30
N ILE A 39 -14.46 -3.26 4.36
CA ILE A 39 -13.02 -3.07 4.19
C ILE A 39 -12.74 -3.05 2.69
N SER A 40 -12.71 -1.84 2.11
CA SER A 40 -12.17 -1.63 0.77
C SER A 40 -10.64 -1.63 0.85
N THR A 41 -10.00 -2.49 0.06
CA THR A 41 -8.57 -2.37 -0.20
C THR A 41 -8.36 -1.26 -1.21
N GLY A 42 -7.42 -0.35 -0.92
CA GLY A 42 -6.94 0.58 -1.93
C GLY A 42 -6.19 -0.17 -3.03
N THR A 43 -6.19 0.37 -4.24
CA THR A 43 -5.33 -0.12 -5.33
C THR A 43 -4.43 1.00 -5.79
N VAL A 44 -3.14 0.73 -5.96
CA VAL A 44 -2.21 1.68 -6.58
C VAL A 44 -2.22 1.45 -8.09
N ALA A 45 -2.55 2.50 -8.83
CA ALA A 45 -2.45 2.53 -10.28
C ALA A 45 -1.02 2.94 -10.69
N ALA A 46 -0.49 2.30 -11.71
CA ALA A 46 0.69 2.82 -12.40
C ALA A 46 0.30 3.98 -13.33
N PRO A 47 1.26 4.77 -13.83
CA PRO A 47 1.03 5.62 -14.99
C PRO A 47 0.55 4.78 -16.18
N GLY A 48 -0.43 5.29 -16.93
CA GLY A 48 -1.05 4.54 -18.04
C GLY A 48 -0.12 4.24 -19.21
N TRP A 49 0.92 5.06 -19.42
CA TRP A 49 1.94 4.86 -20.45
C TRP A 49 3.25 5.54 -20.02
N VAL A 50 4.37 5.12 -20.64
CA VAL A 50 5.67 5.75 -20.49
C VAL A 50 6.28 5.94 -21.88
N SER A 51 6.63 7.18 -22.21
CA SER A 51 7.36 7.50 -23.44
C SER A 51 8.81 7.82 -23.08
N ALA A 52 9.75 7.22 -23.79
CA ALA A 52 11.16 7.51 -23.69
C ALA A 52 11.65 7.91 -25.08
N GLU A 53 11.97 9.19 -25.25
CA GLU A 53 12.36 9.76 -26.55
C GLU A 53 13.80 10.25 -26.47
N VAL A 54 14.57 9.98 -27.52
CA VAL A 54 15.92 10.51 -27.66
C VAL A 54 15.82 11.91 -28.25
N THR A 55 16.13 12.91 -27.43
CA THR A 55 16.07 14.33 -27.80
C THR A 55 17.25 14.71 -28.69
N TYR A 56 18.44 14.19 -28.40
CA TYR A 56 19.62 14.46 -29.21
C TYR A 56 20.67 13.36 -29.11
N CYS A 57 21.14 12.88 -30.27
CA CYS A 57 22.22 11.92 -30.38
C CYS A 57 23.53 12.67 -30.64
N HIS A 58 24.40 12.77 -29.63
CA HIS A 58 25.71 13.36 -29.85
C HIS A 58 26.55 12.43 -30.73
N PRO A 59 27.36 12.98 -31.64
CA PRO A 59 28.13 12.17 -32.59
C PRO A 59 29.21 11.30 -31.92
N VAL A 60 29.63 11.62 -30.68
CA VAL A 60 30.81 11.00 -30.06
C VAL A 60 30.49 10.13 -28.85
N HIS A 61 29.92 10.68 -27.77
CA HIS A 61 29.88 9.96 -26.48
C HIS A 61 28.52 9.88 -25.78
N TYR A 62 27.58 10.79 -26.09
CA TYR A 62 26.40 10.97 -25.24
C TYR A 62 25.10 10.95 -26.03
N VAL A 63 24.02 10.59 -25.32
CA VAL A 63 22.66 10.67 -25.82
C VAL A 63 21.83 11.38 -24.77
N ASP A 64 21.15 12.44 -25.18
CA ASP A 64 20.19 13.14 -24.34
C ASP A 64 18.81 12.52 -24.61
N ALA A 65 18.18 11.98 -23.56
CA ALA A 65 16.86 11.37 -23.64
C ALA A 65 15.91 11.99 -22.63
N THR A 66 14.63 12.06 -22.99
CA THR A 66 13.55 12.57 -22.16
C THR A 66 12.51 11.48 -21.99
N VAL A 67 12.22 11.17 -20.73
CA VAL A 67 11.16 10.25 -20.32
C VAL A 67 9.96 11.08 -19.88
N SER A 68 8.76 10.72 -20.32
CA SER A 68 7.50 11.36 -19.92
C SER A 68 6.41 10.34 -19.61
N TRP A 69 5.54 10.68 -18.67
CA TRP A 69 4.45 9.84 -18.20
C TRP A 69 3.26 10.68 -17.69
N PRO A 70 2.02 10.16 -17.74
CA PRO A 70 0.87 10.82 -17.15
C PRO A 70 0.84 10.64 -15.64
N ALA A 71 -0.06 11.36 -14.96
CA ALA A 71 -0.31 11.11 -13.54
C ALA A 71 -0.84 9.68 -13.32
N SER A 72 -0.52 9.08 -12.17
CA SER A 72 -1.21 7.88 -11.69
C SER A 72 -2.69 8.19 -11.42
N GLU A 73 -3.57 7.25 -11.75
CA GLU A 73 -5.00 7.31 -11.40
C GLU A 73 -5.28 6.95 -9.92
N THR A 74 -4.23 6.70 -9.12
CA THR A 74 -4.38 6.44 -7.69
C THR A 74 -4.99 7.67 -7.01
N THR A 75 -6.12 7.47 -6.35
CA THR A 75 -6.96 8.55 -5.81
C THR A 75 -6.34 9.30 -4.62
N ALA A 76 -5.40 8.69 -3.89
CA ALA A 76 -4.78 9.32 -2.72
C ALA A 76 -3.37 8.81 -2.42
N GLY A 77 -2.59 9.67 -1.76
CA GLY A 77 -1.32 9.29 -1.16
C GLY A 77 -0.14 9.11 -2.12
N VAL A 78 -0.26 9.52 -3.40
CA VAL A 78 0.90 9.55 -4.31
C VAL A 78 1.87 10.62 -3.84
N ILE A 79 3.10 10.20 -3.50
CA ILE A 79 4.18 11.09 -3.05
C ILE A 79 5.21 11.35 -4.14
N GLY A 80 5.25 10.50 -5.17
CA GLY A 80 6.25 10.62 -6.21
C GLY A 80 6.22 9.51 -7.24
N TYR A 81 7.20 9.56 -8.13
CA TYR A 81 7.44 8.56 -9.15
C TYR A 81 8.90 8.18 -9.15
N ARG A 82 9.19 6.89 -9.31
CA ARG A 82 10.55 6.37 -9.50
C ARG A 82 10.71 5.94 -10.95
N VAL A 83 11.75 6.42 -11.60
CA VAL A 83 12.09 6.07 -12.98
C VAL A 83 13.23 5.06 -12.96
N THR A 84 13.02 3.90 -13.60
CA THR A 84 13.99 2.81 -13.66
C THR A 84 14.30 2.49 -15.12
N ALA A 85 15.58 2.47 -15.46
CA ALA A 85 16.05 1.96 -16.74
C ALA A 85 16.33 0.46 -16.63
N HIS A 86 15.87 -0.30 -17.62
CA HIS A 86 16.05 -1.74 -17.77
C HIS A 86 16.79 -2.01 -19.07
N PHE A 87 17.89 -2.75 -18.99
CA PHE A 87 18.75 -3.09 -20.11
C PHE A 87 18.55 -4.57 -20.50
N ASN A 88 18.80 -4.91 -21.76
CA ASN A 88 18.61 -6.27 -22.27
C ASN A 88 19.62 -7.29 -21.73
N ASP A 89 20.69 -6.82 -21.08
CA ASP A 89 21.67 -7.64 -20.36
C ASP A 89 21.15 -8.10 -18.98
N GLY A 90 19.94 -7.68 -18.61
CA GLY A 90 19.30 -8.00 -17.33
C GLY A 90 19.63 -7.02 -16.21
N THR A 91 20.43 -6.00 -16.47
CA THR A 91 20.72 -4.94 -15.50
C THR A 91 19.60 -3.92 -15.45
N SER A 92 19.38 -3.34 -14.26
CA SER A 92 18.40 -2.28 -14.06
C SER A 92 18.95 -1.25 -13.08
N ALA A 93 18.69 0.03 -13.35
CA ALA A 93 19.15 1.12 -12.51
C ALA A 93 18.03 2.15 -12.29
N VAL A 94 17.88 2.61 -11.05
CA VAL A 94 17.02 3.76 -10.74
C VAL A 94 17.75 5.01 -11.21
N ILE A 95 17.16 5.73 -12.16
CA ILE A 95 17.76 6.92 -12.77
C ILE A 95 17.21 8.22 -12.17
N ALA A 96 16.00 8.19 -11.62
CA ALA A 96 15.40 9.34 -10.97
C ALA A 96 14.30 8.96 -9.99
N GLU A 97 14.07 9.84 -9.03
CA GLU A 97 12.82 9.95 -8.29
C GLU A 97 12.30 11.38 -8.41
N THR A 98 11.01 11.54 -8.62
CA THR A 98 10.34 12.84 -8.70
C THR A 98 9.29 12.96 -7.61
N ASP A 99 8.89 14.19 -7.32
CA ASP A 99 7.69 14.45 -6.53
C ASP A 99 6.41 13.99 -7.27
N SER A 100 5.26 14.14 -6.59
CA SER A 100 3.96 13.74 -7.12
C SER A 100 3.46 14.61 -8.27
N ALA A 101 4.10 15.75 -8.57
CA ALA A 101 3.80 16.64 -9.70
C ALA A 101 4.72 16.39 -10.91
N GLY A 102 5.88 15.76 -10.73
CA GLY A 102 6.81 15.41 -11.79
C GLY A 102 6.20 14.45 -12.82
N ARG A 103 6.25 14.83 -14.10
CA ARG A 103 5.71 14.06 -15.25
C ARG A 103 6.74 13.83 -16.36
N SER A 104 7.94 14.35 -16.17
CA SER A 104 9.02 14.26 -17.13
C SER A 104 10.36 14.26 -16.43
N TYR A 105 11.31 13.53 -16.98
CA TYR A 105 12.69 13.52 -16.54
C TYR A 105 13.61 13.42 -17.75
N SER A 106 14.62 14.28 -17.81
CA SER A 106 15.63 14.26 -18.87
C SER A 106 16.97 13.85 -18.29
N ALA A 107 17.68 12.96 -18.98
CA ALA A 107 19.00 12.50 -18.61
C ALA A 107 19.92 12.46 -19.82
N ARG A 108 21.21 12.64 -19.53
CA ARG A 108 22.30 12.33 -20.44
C ARG A 108 22.86 10.97 -20.08
N MET A 109 22.91 10.07 -21.05
CA MET A 109 23.51 8.74 -20.90
C MET A 109 24.64 8.53 -21.90
N ASP A 110 25.47 7.53 -21.64
CA ASP A 110 26.48 7.10 -22.59
C ASP A 110 25.82 6.49 -23.82
N ARG A 111 26.33 6.79 -25.01
CA ARG A 111 25.82 6.25 -26.26
C ARG A 111 25.92 4.72 -26.33
N ASP A 112 26.94 4.13 -25.72
CA ASP A 112 27.13 2.68 -25.71
C ASP A 112 25.99 1.95 -25.00
N SER A 113 25.30 2.63 -24.07
CA SER A 113 24.13 2.09 -23.38
C SER A 113 22.97 1.75 -24.34
N LEU A 114 22.88 2.40 -25.51
CA LEU A 114 21.84 2.10 -26.50
C LEU A 114 21.96 0.70 -27.12
N GLN A 115 23.16 0.12 -27.14
CA GLN A 115 23.37 -1.25 -27.64
C GLN A 115 22.61 -2.28 -26.79
N PHE A 116 22.40 -1.97 -25.52
CA PHE A 116 21.64 -2.80 -24.60
C PHE A 116 20.13 -2.55 -24.64
N GLN A 117 19.65 -1.81 -25.66
CA GLN A 117 18.22 -1.58 -25.92
C GLN A 117 17.44 -1.13 -24.67
N PRO A 118 17.84 0.00 -24.06
CA PRO A 118 17.27 0.42 -22.79
C PRO A 118 15.78 0.72 -22.91
N ARG A 119 15.02 0.22 -21.94
CA ARG A 119 13.60 0.50 -21.73
C ARG A 119 13.42 1.15 -20.38
N VAL A 120 12.43 2.02 -20.26
CA VAL A 120 12.18 2.74 -19.02
C VAL A 120 10.82 2.36 -18.47
N THR A 121 10.75 2.15 -17.16
CA THR A 121 9.50 2.03 -16.42
C THR A 121 9.39 3.15 -15.41
N VAL A 122 8.15 3.46 -15.04
CA VAL A 122 7.85 4.43 -14.00
C VAL A 122 6.98 3.77 -12.94
N THR A 123 7.44 3.86 -11.70
CA THR A 123 6.77 3.27 -10.54
C THR A 123 6.13 4.37 -9.71
N THR A 124 4.82 4.28 -9.50
CA THR A 124 4.09 5.17 -8.57
C THR A 124 4.54 4.87 -7.14
N LEU A 125 4.97 5.90 -6.41
CA LEU A 125 5.31 5.82 -4.99
C LEU A 125 4.17 6.41 -4.16
N THR A 126 3.75 5.70 -3.11
CA THR A 126 2.73 6.19 -2.19
C THR A 126 3.23 6.33 -0.75
N SER A 127 2.62 7.23 0.02
CA SER A 127 2.92 7.45 1.44
C SER A 127 2.71 6.22 2.31
N HIS A 128 1.87 5.28 1.86
CA HIS A 128 1.55 4.04 2.54
C HIS A 128 2.49 2.88 2.16
N GLY A 129 3.53 3.15 1.36
CA GLY A 129 4.56 2.18 0.97
C GLY A 129 4.17 1.24 -0.19
N TRP A 130 2.93 1.30 -0.66
CA TRP A 130 2.50 0.53 -1.83
C TRP A 130 2.97 1.20 -3.11
N THR A 131 3.35 0.38 -4.09
CA THR A 131 3.86 0.86 -5.37
C THR A 131 3.28 0.05 -6.52
N LYS A 132 3.27 0.65 -7.70
CA LYS A 132 2.88 -0.04 -8.94
C LYS A 132 3.71 0.48 -10.10
N GLU A 133 4.35 -0.44 -10.80
CA GLU A 133 5.19 -0.18 -11.98
C GLU A 133 4.34 -0.16 -13.26
N SER A 134 4.68 0.76 -14.17
CA SER A 134 4.06 0.88 -15.49
C SER A 134 4.48 -0.22 -16.45
N VAL A 135 3.81 -0.28 -17.60
CA VAL A 135 4.36 -0.98 -18.77
C VAL A 135 5.68 -0.31 -19.18
N PRO A 136 6.72 -1.07 -19.59
CA PRO A 136 7.95 -0.50 -20.10
C PRO A 136 7.73 0.32 -21.37
N SER A 137 8.57 1.34 -21.56
CA SER A 137 8.61 2.14 -22.78
C SER A 137 9.04 1.33 -24.01
N ALA A 138 8.92 1.97 -25.17
CA ALA A 138 9.65 1.55 -26.36
C ALA A 138 11.17 1.59 -26.12
N VAL A 139 11.91 0.83 -26.92
CA VAL A 139 13.39 0.84 -26.90
C VAL A 139 13.87 2.19 -27.40
N MET A 140 14.78 2.81 -26.65
CA MET A 140 15.43 4.05 -27.10
C MET A 140 16.46 3.73 -28.20
N SER A 141 16.47 4.51 -29.26
CA SER A 141 17.42 4.40 -30.37
C SER A 141 17.77 5.77 -30.95
N CYS A 142 18.97 5.83 -31.51
CA CYS A 142 19.40 6.80 -32.51
C CYS A 142 19.35 6.08 -33.88
#